data_AF-A0A022QEP3-F1
#
_entry.id   AF-A0A022QEP3-F1
#
_cell.length_a   1.000
_cell.length_b   1.000
_cell.length_c   1.000
_cell.angle_alpha   90.00
_cell.angle_beta   90.00
_cell.angle_gamma   90.00
#
_symmetry.space_group_name_H-M   'P 1'
#
loop_
_entity.id
_entity.type
_entity.pdbx_description
1 polymer ?
#
loop_
_entity_poly.entity_id
_entity_poly.type
_entity_poly.pdbx_seq_one_letter_code
_entity_poly.pdbx_strand_id
1 'polypeptide(L)'
;MEYSDGDSFYKPPYTMVDENRIRQLKDKDISEVCTLLSVSRSFACPLLRRNNWSKNSVFDEWFADEKQVRWSLGLLQKLKPLKLFNQCKICLKSFKVESMLSGPCGHPFCTNCWKSYC
;
A
#
# COMPACT_ATOMS: atom_id res chain seq x y z
N MET A 1 44.87 -28.85 36.11
CA MET A 1 44.01 -27.78 36.66
C MET A 1 43.19 -27.29 35.48
N GLU A 2 41.98 -27.84 35.34
CA GLU A 2 41.10 -27.52 34.21
C GLU A 2 40.52 -26.12 34.44
N TYR A 3 40.79 -25.21 33.51
CA TYR A 3 40.16 -23.90 33.48
C TYR A 3 38.80 -24.05 32.82
N SER A 4 37.74 -23.93 33.62
CA SER A 4 36.36 -23.88 33.15
C SER A 4 36.07 -22.47 32.64
N ASP A 5 36.07 -22.28 31.33
CA ASP A 5 35.52 -21.07 30.70
C ASP A 5 34.00 -21.06 30.86
N GLY A 6 33.54 -20.35 31.89
CA GLY A 6 32.15 -19.98 32.05
C GLY A 6 31.82 -18.84 31.10
N ASP A 7 31.57 -19.16 29.84
CA ASP A 7 31.14 -18.19 28.82
C ASP A 7 29.72 -17.70 29.16
N SER A 8 29.65 -16.52 29.79
CA SER A 8 28.36 -15.87 30.06
C SER A 8 27.79 -15.37 28.74
N PHE A 9 26.71 -15.99 28.27
CA PHE A 9 25.98 -15.57 27.07
C PHE A 9 25.33 -14.19 27.28
N TYR A 10 26.10 -13.12 27.11
CA TYR A 10 25.59 -11.75 27.09
C TYR A 10 24.67 -11.60 25.88
N LYS A 11 23.36 -11.51 26.11
CA LYS A 11 22.40 -11.16 25.06
C LYS A 11 22.38 -9.64 24.91
N PRO A 12 22.77 -9.08 23.75
CA PRO A 12 22.68 -7.65 23.53
C PRO A 12 21.24 -7.17 23.63
N PRO A 13 20.99 -5.93 24.10
CA PRO A 13 19.65 -5.37 24.29
C PRO A 13 18.99 -4.92 22.97
N TYR A 14 19.40 -5.49 21.84
CA TYR A 14 18.87 -5.19 20.52
C TYR A 14 18.72 -6.48 19.71
N THR A 15 17.83 -6.44 18.72
CA THR A 15 17.63 -7.54 17.79
C THR A 15 17.84 -7.05 16.38
N MET A 16 18.68 -7.75 15.62
CA MET A 16 18.80 -7.50 14.18
C MET A 16 17.54 -8.02 13.50
N VAL A 17 16.90 -7.17 12.71
CA VAL A 17 15.72 -7.52 11.94
C VAL A 17 16.07 -7.47 10.48
N ASP A 18 15.87 -8.59 9.78
CA ASP A 18 16.08 -8.64 8.33
C ASP A 18 14.91 -8.03 7.55
N GLU A 19 15.12 -7.84 6.25
CA GLU A 19 14.12 -7.25 5.37
C GLU A 19 12.83 -8.08 5.31
N ASN A 20 12.94 -9.41 5.35
CA ASN A 20 11.78 -10.30 5.29
C ASN A 20 10.89 -10.14 6.53
N ARG A 21 11.52 -10.01 7.69
CA ARG A 21 10.82 -9.79 8.95
C ARG A 21 10.16 -8.41 8.98
N ILE A 22 10.82 -7.37 8.48
CA ILE A 22 10.20 -6.04 8.32
C ILE A 22 8.99 -6.12 7.38
N ARG A 23 9.11 -6.83 6.24
CA ARG A 23 8.01 -7.02 5.28
C ARG A 23 6.82 -7.71 5.94
N GLN A 24 7.05 -8.77 6.71
CA GLN A 24 5.99 -9.48 7.45
C GLN A 24 5.29 -8.60 8.47
N LEU A 25 6.03 -7.81 9.25
CA LEU A 25 5.46 -6.88 10.23
C LEU A 25 4.58 -5.85 9.53
N LYS A 26 5.09 -5.25 8.46
CA LYS A 26 4.35 -4.30 7.63
C LYS A 26 3.07 -4.92 7.05
N ASP A 27 3.16 -6.13 6.48
CA ASP A 27 2.02 -6.84 5.89
C ASP A 27 0.97 -7.24 6.93
N LYS A 28 1.39 -7.58 8.16
CA LYS A 28 0.48 -7.85 9.27
C LYS A 28 -0.35 -6.62 9.60
N ASP A 29 0.29 -5.47 9.81
CA ASP A 29 -0.40 -4.24 10.16
C ASP A 29 -1.35 -3.77 9.05
N ILE A 30 -0.89 -3.84 7.79
CA ILE A 30 -1.73 -3.56 6.62
C ILE A 30 -2.95 -4.48 6.60
N SER A 31 -2.77 -5.77 6.82
CA SER A 31 -3.86 -6.75 6.73
C SER A 31 -4.89 -6.57 7.84
N GLU A 32 -4.45 -6.22 9.05
CA GLU A 32 -5.33 -5.88 10.16
C GLU A 32 -6.18 -4.65 9.85
N VAL A 33 -5.57 -3.57 9.36
CA VAL A 33 -6.30 -2.35 8.94
C VAL A 33 -7.27 -2.65 7.79
N CYS A 34 -6.85 -3.43 6.78
CA CYS A 34 -7.73 -3.83 5.68
C CYS A 34 -8.96 -4.58 6.18
N THR A 35 -8.76 -5.50 7.13
CA THR A 35 -9.82 -6.34 7.67
C THR A 35 -10.80 -5.52 8.51
N LEU A 36 -10.28 -4.70 9.45
CA LEU A 36 -11.12 -3.93 10.37
C LEU A 36 -11.87 -2.80 9.68
N LEU A 37 -11.23 -2.11 8.73
CA LEU A 37 -11.86 -0.99 8.02
C LEU A 37 -12.57 -1.41 6.73
N SER A 38 -12.48 -2.68 6.33
CA SER A 38 -13.00 -3.19 5.06
C SER A 38 -12.51 -2.38 3.84
N VAL A 39 -11.23 -2.02 3.84
CA VAL A 39 -10.57 -1.26 2.77
C VAL A 39 -9.55 -2.10 2.02
N SER A 40 -9.23 -1.72 0.78
CA SER A 40 -8.15 -2.36 0.03
C SER A 40 -6.77 -2.00 0.61
N ARG A 41 -5.77 -2.84 0.33
CA ARG A 41 -4.36 -2.54 0.66
C ARG A 41 -3.88 -1.19 0.12
N SER A 42 -4.36 -0.80 -1.06
CA SER A 42 -4.06 0.50 -1.66
C SER A 42 -4.59 1.70 -0.87
N PHE A 43 -5.60 1.50 -0.01
CA PHE A 43 -6.09 2.50 0.95
C PHE A 43 -5.40 2.38 2.32
N ALA A 44 -5.23 1.15 2.83
CA ALA A 44 -4.63 0.92 4.14
C ALA A 44 -3.18 1.44 4.24
N CYS A 45 -2.37 1.25 3.20
CA CYS A 45 -0.97 1.70 3.20
C CYS A 45 -0.82 3.24 3.36
N PRO A 46 -1.50 4.08 2.55
CA PRO A 46 -1.50 5.53 2.76
C PRO A 46 -2.07 5.96 4.12
N LEU A 47 -3.12 5.29 4.63
CA LEU A 47 -3.70 5.57 5.94
C LEU A 47 -2.69 5.38 7.07
N LEU A 48 -2.01 4.23 7.09
CA LEU A 48 -0.96 3.93 8.04
C LEU A 48 0.18 4.94 7.93
N ARG A 49 0.62 5.28 6.72
CA ARG A 49 1.68 6.27 6.52
C ARG A 49 1.32 7.65 7.06
N ARG A 50 0.11 8.15 6.79
CA ARG A 50 -0.38 9.45 7.31
C ARG A 50 -0.38 9.48 8.84
N ASN A 51 -0.71 8.35 9.45
CA ASN A 51 -0.82 8.17 10.89
C ASN A 51 0.49 7.67 11.52
N ASN A 52 1.64 7.85 10.86
CA ASN A 52 2.95 7.42 11.35
C ASN A 52 2.99 5.95 11.82
N TRP A 53 2.25 5.08 11.15
CA TRP A 53 2.07 3.66 11.48
C TRP A 53 1.41 3.37 12.84
N SER A 54 0.72 4.34 13.43
CA SER A 54 -0.13 4.13 14.61
C SER A 54 -1.51 3.62 14.21
N LYS A 55 -1.77 2.32 14.45
CA LYS A 55 -3.08 1.70 14.17
C LYS A 55 -4.22 2.37 14.93
N ASN A 56 -3.99 2.73 16.19
CA ASN A 56 -5.00 3.42 17.01
C ASN A 56 -5.39 4.76 16.38
N SER A 57 -4.40 5.56 15.97
CA SER A 57 -4.65 6.85 15.28
C SER A 57 -5.41 6.66 13.97
N VAL A 58 -5.08 5.61 13.19
CA VAL A 58 -5.83 5.26 11.98
C VAL A 58 -7.30 4.98 12.29
N PHE A 59 -7.57 4.18 13.32
CA PHE A 59 -8.95 3.83 13.71
C PHE A 59 -9.71 5.04 14.23
N ASP A 60 -9.10 5.82 15.12
CA ASP A 60 -9.72 7.02 15.69
C ASP A 60 -10.09 8.02 14.57
N GLU A 61 -9.17 8.29 13.64
CA GLU A 61 -9.41 9.20 12.51
C GLU A 61 -10.49 8.66 11.56
N TRP A 62 -10.43 7.36 11.22
CA TRP A 62 -11.37 6.73 10.31
C TRP A 62 -12.80 6.69 10.88
N PHE A 63 -12.95 6.31 12.15
CA PHE A 63 -14.26 6.23 12.79
C PHE A 63 -14.83 7.60 13.15
N ALA A 64 -14.00 8.64 13.28
CA ALA A 64 -14.47 10.01 13.46
C ALA A 64 -15.06 10.60 12.18
N ASP A 65 -14.36 10.54 11.03
CA ASP A 65 -14.87 11.03 9.74
C ASP A 65 -14.23 10.31 8.54
N GLU A 66 -14.80 9.16 8.18
CA GLU A 66 -14.37 8.37 7.03
C GLU A 66 -14.36 9.18 5.72
N LYS A 67 -15.34 10.08 5.51
CA LYS A 67 -15.47 10.81 4.24
C LYS A 67 -14.31 11.79 4.06
N GLN A 68 -13.97 12.54 5.11
CA GLN A 68 -12.83 13.46 5.08
C GLN A 68 -11.51 12.71 4.92
N VAL A 69 -11.35 11.59 5.61
CA VAL A 69 -10.16 10.74 5.46
C VAL A 69 -10.01 10.28 4.01
N ARG A 70 -11.06 9.72 3.40
CA ARG A 70 -11.04 9.30 1.98
C ARG A 70 -10.75 10.46 1.03
N TRP A 71 -11.33 11.63 1.27
CA TRP A 71 -11.09 12.82 0.46
C TRP A 71 -9.63 13.27 0.52
N SER A 72 -9.08 13.33 1.73
CA SER A 72 -7.71 13.80 1.96
C SER A 72 -6.64 12.87 1.37
N LEU A 73 -6.96 11.60 1.15
CA LEU A 73 -6.08 10.66 0.45
C LEU A 73 -6.09 10.82 -1.08
N GLY A 74 -6.98 11.65 -1.63
CA GLY A 74 -7.09 11.85 -3.08
C GLY A 74 -7.56 10.61 -3.85
N LEU A 75 -8.09 9.60 -3.14
CA LEU A 75 -8.49 8.30 -3.70
C LEU A 75 -9.96 8.29 -4.15
N LEU A 76 -10.48 9.43 -4.60
CA LEU A 76 -11.85 9.54 -5.08
C LEU A 76 -12.00 8.83 -6.42
N GLN A 77 -12.89 7.84 -6.43
CA GLN A 77 -13.23 7.04 -7.59
C GLN A 77 -14.09 7.87 -8.55
N LYS A 78 -13.47 8.54 -9.52
CA LYS A 78 -14.17 9.06 -10.70
C LYS A 78 -14.05 8.04 -11.82
N LEU A 79 -14.98 7.09 -11.88
CA LEU A 79 -15.12 6.21 -13.05
C LEU A 79 -15.79 7.01 -14.16
N LYS A 80 -15.03 7.34 -15.20
CA LYS A 80 -15.63 7.81 -16.45
C LYS A 80 -16.07 6.59 -17.26
N PRO A 81 -17.22 6.63 -17.96
CA PRO A 81 -17.62 5.55 -18.84
C PRO A 81 -16.56 5.35 -19.93
N LEU A 82 -16.03 4.13 -20.02
CA LEU A 82 -15.02 3.76 -21.01
C LEU A 82 -15.71 3.29 -22.30
N LYS A 83 -15.30 3.85 -23.44
CA LYS A 83 -15.68 3.35 -24.79
C LYS A 83 -14.98 2.02 -25.08
N LEU A 84 -15.50 1.19 -25.99
CA LEU A 84 -14.87 -0.09 -26.38
C LEU A 84 -13.38 0.06 -26.77
N PHE A 85 -13.06 1.17 -27.44
CA PHE A 85 -11.70 1.58 -27.73
C PHE A 85 -11.39 2.92 -27.08
N ASN A 86 -10.18 3.03 -26.53
CA ASN A 86 -9.65 4.27 -25.98
C ASN A 86 -8.27 4.57 -26.55
N GLN A 87 -7.97 5.86 -26.65
CA GLN A 87 -6.66 6.34 -27.09
C GLN A 87 -5.75 6.46 -25.87
N CYS A 88 -4.59 5.79 -25.92
CA CYS A 88 -3.53 6.01 -24.94
C CYS A 88 -3.03 7.45 -25.06
N LYS A 89 -3.08 8.23 -23.98
CA LYS A 89 -2.66 9.65 -23.99
C LYS A 89 -1.15 9.88 -23.92
N ILE A 90 -0.36 8.82 -23.90
CA ILE A 90 1.11 8.88 -23.94
C ILE A 90 1.60 8.62 -25.37
N CYS A 91 1.30 7.44 -25.93
CA CYS A 91 1.76 7.08 -27.28
C CYS A 91 0.76 7.46 -28.40
N LEU A 92 -0.40 8.02 -28.03
CA LEU A 92 -1.45 8.49 -28.94
C LEU A 92 -2.11 7.43 -29.84
N LYS A 93 -1.82 6.15 -29.62
CA LYS A 93 -2.43 5.01 -30.34
C LYS A 93 -3.74 4.56 -29.67
N SER A 94 -4.64 3.97 -30.47
CA SER A 94 -5.93 3.42 -30.02
C SER A 94 -5.78 1.94 -29.64
N PHE A 95 -6.37 1.56 -28.51
CA PHE A 95 -6.38 0.20 -28.00
C PHE A 95 -7.79 -0.18 -27.54
N LYS A 96 -8.08 -1.48 -27.49
CA LYS A 96 -9.28 -1.98 -26.80
C LYS A 96 -9.13 -1.73 -25.31
N VAL A 97 -10.21 -1.35 -24.63
CA VAL A 97 -10.14 -1.05 -23.20
C VAL A 97 -9.70 -2.25 -22.35
N GLU A 98 -10.10 -3.46 -22.75
CA GLU A 98 -9.69 -4.70 -22.09
C GLU A 98 -8.16 -4.92 -22.08
N SER A 99 -7.44 -4.31 -23.01
CA SER A 99 -5.97 -4.39 -23.11
C SER A 99 -5.26 -3.14 -22.57
N MET A 100 -5.98 -2.27 -21.86
CA MET A 100 -5.44 -1.08 -21.21
C MET A 100 -5.49 -1.22 -19.69
N LEU A 101 -4.57 -0.53 -19.01
CA LEU A 101 -4.47 -0.47 -17.56
C LEU A 101 -4.85 0.93 -17.09
N SER A 102 -5.52 1.02 -15.94
CA SER A 102 -5.91 2.28 -15.32
C SER A 102 -5.57 2.27 -13.83
N GLY A 103 -5.15 3.42 -13.31
CA GLY A 103 -5.10 3.65 -11.86
C GLY A 103 -6.49 3.92 -11.27
N PRO A 104 -6.58 4.18 -9.95
CA PRO A 104 -7.85 4.47 -9.27
C PRO A 104 -8.64 5.67 -9.85
N CYS A 105 -7.96 6.57 -10.56
CA CYS A 105 -8.57 7.72 -11.24
C CYS A 105 -9.30 7.36 -12.55
N GLY A 106 -9.26 6.10 -12.99
CA GLY A 106 -10.01 5.61 -14.14
C GLY A 106 -9.49 6.05 -15.51
N HIS A 107 -8.27 6.58 -15.60
CA HIS A 107 -7.66 6.98 -16.87
C HIS A 107 -6.84 5.83 -17.48
N PRO A 108 -7.25 5.27 -18.64
CA PRO A 108 -6.59 4.12 -19.24
C PRO A 108 -5.37 4.49 -20.06
N PHE A 109 -4.32 3.67 -19.95
CA PHE A 109 -3.12 3.70 -20.78
C PHE A 109 -2.83 2.30 -21.31
N CYS A 110 -2.14 2.19 -22.46
CA CYS A 110 -1.77 0.88 -22.96
C CYS A 110 -0.72 0.21 -22.05
N THR A 111 -0.70 -1.12 -22.05
CA THR A 111 0.20 -1.94 -21.22
C THR A 111 1.67 -1.54 -21.36
N ASN A 112 2.12 -1.21 -22.58
CA ASN A 112 3.50 -0.78 -22.82
C ASN A 112 3.82 0.54 -22.12
N CYS A 113 2.98 1.57 -22.29
CA CYS A 113 3.20 2.85 -21.63
C CYS A 113 3.08 2.74 -20.11
N TRP A 114 2.22 1.85 -19.61
CA TRP A 114 2.11 1.58 -18.17
C TRP A 114 3.39 0.96 -17.61
N LYS A 115 3.93 -0.08 -18.26
CA LYS A 115 5.19 -0.75 -17.87
C LYS A 115 6.42 0.15 -17.96
N SER A 116 6.41 1.17 -18.82
CA SER A 116 7.51 2.14 -18.89
C SER A 116 7.48 3.16 -17.76
N TYR A 117 6.35 3.32 -17.08
CA TYR A 117 6.18 4.27 -15.98
C TYR A 117 6.30 3.61 -14.60
N CYS A 118 5.66 2.45 -14.41
CA CYS A 118 5.68 1.67 -13.17
C CYS A 118 6.81 0.66 -13.14
#